data_AF-A0A7R9WY15-F1
#
_entry.id   AF-A0A7R9WY15-F1
#
_cell.length_a   1.000
_cell.length_b   1.000
_cell.length_c   1.000
_cell.angle_alpha   90.00
_cell.angle_beta   90.00
_cell.angle_gamma   90.00
#
_symmetry.space_group_name_H-M   'P 1'
#
loop_
_entity.id
_entity.type
_entity.pdbx_description
1 polymer ?
#
loop_
_entity_poly.entity_id
_entity_poly.type
_entity_poly.pdbx_seq_one_letter_code
_entity_poly.pdbx_strand_id
1 'polypeptide(L)'
;TKAGKTSDATASTSTPADEAPATSAANKDNDNNNNDETDPDDMTNQGDSTKIKEREDKIQQQSKAAKARVERNRATIRAQPLDFSADYVAPSYPKSIEGINFLDEVLGTNFIFSDLTENERTLLINAMQKQSGKKDEIIIQQGDVGDFFYIVESGTVAFIADDKHV
;
A
#
# COMPACT_ATOMS: atom_id res chain seq x y z
N THR A 1 47.26 32.76 23.25
CA THR A 1 46.33 33.61 24.02
C THR A 1 44.94 33.01 23.90
N LYS A 2 44.55 32.20 24.90
CA LYS A 2 43.50 32.48 25.91
C LYS A 2 42.08 32.37 25.29
N ALA A 3 41.41 31.22 25.43
CA ALA A 3 40.39 30.87 26.45
C ALA A 3 39.00 31.48 26.15
N GLY A 4 37.85 30.86 26.39
CA GLY A 4 37.46 29.70 27.20
C GLY A 4 36.29 28.93 26.54
N LYS A 5 35.90 27.71 26.95
CA LYS A 5 35.60 27.10 28.27
C LYS A 5 34.08 27.04 28.53
N THR A 6 33.54 25.84 28.29
CA THR A 6 32.58 25.01 29.09
C THR A 6 31.37 25.62 29.78
N SER A 7 30.22 24.93 29.72
CA SER A 7 29.64 24.10 30.83
C SER A 7 28.20 23.68 30.47
N ASP A 8 27.93 22.38 30.32
CA ASP A 8 27.24 21.49 31.30
C ASP A 8 25.70 21.58 31.20
N ALA A 9 25.00 20.56 30.71
CA ALA A 9 24.70 19.24 31.32
C ALA A 9 23.33 19.23 31.99
N THR A 10 22.49 18.26 31.64
CA THR A 10 21.74 17.41 32.59
C THR A 10 20.96 16.36 31.82
N ALA A 11 21.31 15.10 32.09
CA ALA A 11 20.58 13.90 31.70
C ALA A 11 19.38 13.68 32.64
N SER A 12 18.37 12.94 32.17
CA SER A 12 17.83 11.73 32.86
C SER A 12 16.53 11.22 32.22
N THR A 13 16.64 10.03 31.63
CA THR A 13 15.76 8.84 31.79
C THR A 13 14.26 8.99 32.09
N SER A 14 13.40 8.34 31.29
CA SER A 14 12.75 7.05 31.64
C SER A 14 11.59 6.70 30.69
N THR A 15 11.57 5.47 30.16
CA THR A 15 10.39 4.73 29.68
C THR A 15 9.94 3.82 30.84
N PRO A 16 8.63 3.51 31.06
CA PRO A 16 7.99 2.37 30.37
C PRO A 16 6.44 2.40 30.19
N ALA A 17 5.97 1.49 29.33
CA ALA A 17 4.73 0.69 29.38
C ALA A 17 3.33 1.32 29.17
N ASP A 18 2.69 0.87 28.08
CA ASP A 18 1.44 0.08 28.03
C ASP A 18 0.19 0.60 28.78
N GLU A 19 -0.82 1.11 28.06
CA GLU A 19 -2.23 0.89 28.41
C GLU A 19 -3.19 1.13 27.22
N ALA A 20 -4.14 0.20 27.06
CA ALA A 20 -5.17 0.10 26.02
C ALA A 20 -6.26 1.19 26.12
N PRO A 21 -7.11 1.39 25.08
CA PRO A 21 -8.09 2.47 25.07
C PRO A 21 -9.36 2.11 25.87
N ALA A 22 -9.74 3.01 26.78
CA ALA A 22 -11.00 2.97 27.50
C ALA A 22 -12.17 3.47 26.63
N THR A 23 -13.26 2.70 26.68
CA THR A 23 -14.60 2.98 26.17
C THR A 23 -15.28 4.15 26.89
N SER A 24 -16.02 5.00 26.18
CA SER A 24 -17.12 5.77 26.78
C SER A 24 -18.29 5.93 25.82
N ALA A 25 -19.43 5.40 26.25
CA ALA A 25 -20.73 5.53 25.63
C ALA A 25 -21.27 6.96 25.67
N ALA A 26 -22.02 7.35 24.62
CA ALA A 26 -23.04 8.38 24.70
C ALA A 26 -24.22 7.96 23.82
N ASN A 27 -25.32 7.59 24.49
CA ASN A 27 -26.61 7.23 23.94
C ASN A 27 -27.58 8.35 24.36
N LYS A 28 -28.30 8.97 23.41
CA LYS A 28 -29.39 9.96 23.55
C LYS A 28 -29.83 10.30 22.12
N ASP A 29 -31.09 10.34 21.66
CA ASP A 29 -32.45 10.23 22.20
C ASP A 29 -33.29 9.74 21.00
N ASN A 30 -34.05 8.64 21.10
CA ASN A 30 -35.50 8.59 21.36
C ASN A 30 -36.35 9.64 20.61
N ASP A 31 -37.26 9.19 19.74
CA ASP A 31 -38.66 9.62 19.83
C ASP A 31 -39.63 8.63 19.15
N ASN A 32 -40.60 8.23 19.96
CA ASN A 32 -41.76 7.37 19.71
C ASN A 32 -42.75 8.02 18.72
N ASN A 33 -43.59 7.24 18.03
CA ASN A 33 -44.86 6.74 18.60
C ASN A 33 -45.85 6.25 17.51
N ASN A 34 -46.24 4.98 17.67
CA ASN A 34 -47.57 4.35 17.60
C ASN A 34 -48.64 4.76 16.57
N ASN A 35 -49.33 3.72 16.07
CA ASN A 35 -50.77 3.40 16.20
C ASN A 35 -50.99 2.11 15.36
N ASP A 36 -51.87 1.13 15.62
CA ASP A 36 -53.09 1.06 16.42
C ASP A 36 -53.50 -0.42 16.61
N GLU A 37 -54.13 -0.67 17.76
CA GLU A 37 -55.14 -1.68 18.20
C GLU A 37 -55.37 -3.08 17.56
N THR A 38 -55.40 -4.09 18.48
CA THR A 38 -56.37 -5.21 18.69
C THR A 38 -56.62 -6.25 17.57
N ASP A 39 -56.92 -7.53 17.78
CA ASP A 39 -57.08 -8.44 18.93
C ASP A 39 -56.92 -9.89 18.35
N PRO A 40 -56.92 -10.95 19.17
CA PRO A 40 -56.26 -12.21 18.88
C PRO A 40 -57.21 -13.21 18.22
N ASP A 41 -56.79 -13.85 17.15
CA ASP A 41 -57.25 -15.19 16.81
C ASP A 41 -56.28 -15.84 15.81
N ASP A 42 -55.90 -17.06 16.16
CA ASP A 42 -55.68 -18.17 15.24
C ASP A 42 -54.26 -18.45 14.67
N MET A 43 -53.91 -19.73 14.81
CA MET A 43 -52.94 -20.53 14.05
C MET A 43 -51.45 -20.55 14.46
N THR A 44 -51.16 -21.55 15.30
CA THR A 44 -50.04 -22.50 15.17
C THR A 44 -48.60 -21.95 15.22
N ASN A 45 -48.03 -21.98 16.43
CA ASN A 45 -46.59 -21.94 16.69
C ASN A 45 -45.90 -23.27 16.31
N GLN A 46 -45.87 -23.63 15.02
CA GLN A 46 -45.07 -24.74 14.48
C GLN A 46 -44.73 -24.48 13.00
N GLY A 47 -43.79 -23.58 12.71
CA GLY A 47 -43.48 -23.33 11.30
C GLY A 47 -42.44 -22.27 10.98
N ASP A 48 -41.35 -22.15 11.75
CA ASP A 48 -40.30 -21.19 11.32
C ASP A 48 -38.87 -21.47 11.79
N SER A 49 -38.58 -22.57 12.49
CA SER A 49 -37.19 -22.91 12.83
C SER A 49 -36.38 -23.37 11.60
N THR A 50 -37.05 -23.87 10.56
CA THR A 50 -36.42 -24.30 9.30
C THR A 50 -36.03 -23.11 8.42
N LYS A 51 -36.89 -22.10 8.27
CA LYS A 51 -36.58 -20.92 7.45
C LYS A 51 -35.52 -20.01 8.09
N ILE A 52 -35.48 -19.93 9.43
CA ILE A 52 -34.43 -19.22 10.15
C ILE A 52 -33.07 -19.92 9.93
N LYS A 53 -33.02 -21.24 10.09
CA LYS A 53 -31.80 -22.04 9.80
C LYS A 53 -31.34 -21.90 8.35
N GLU A 54 -32.26 -21.94 7.39
CA GLU A 54 -31.92 -21.75 5.97
C GLU A 54 -31.32 -20.37 5.67
N ARG A 55 -31.78 -19.31 6.36
CA ARG A 55 -31.19 -17.97 6.22
C ARG A 55 -29.80 -17.90 6.84
N GLU A 56 -29.61 -18.48 8.03
CA GLU A 56 -28.31 -18.55 8.69
C GLU A 56 -27.29 -19.34 7.86
N ASP A 57 -27.68 -20.49 7.31
CA ASP A 57 -26.83 -21.31 6.44
C ASP A 57 -26.44 -20.56 5.17
N LYS A 58 -27.36 -19.79 4.56
CA LYS A 58 -27.07 -18.93 3.40
C LYS A 58 -26.08 -17.81 3.75
N ILE A 59 -26.22 -17.17 4.92
CA ILE A 59 -25.29 -16.14 5.40
C ILE A 59 -23.91 -16.74 5.68
N GLN A 60 -23.85 -17.93 6.29
CA GLN A 60 -22.61 -18.66 6.54
C GLN A 60 -21.94 -19.11 5.24
N GLN A 61 -22.71 -19.55 4.24
CA GLN A 61 -22.16 -19.97 2.95
C GLN A 61 -21.64 -18.78 2.13
N GLN A 62 -22.34 -17.64 2.15
CA GLN A 62 -21.88 -16.40 1.52
C GLN A 62 -20.62 -15.85 2.20
N SER A 63 -20.54 -15.87 3.53
CA SER A 63 -19.34 -15.41 4.25
C SER A 63 -18.13 -16.34 4.04
N LYS A 64 -18.34 -17.67 3.97
CA LYS A 64 -17.28 -18.63 3.61
C LYS A 64 -16.82 -18.45 2.16
N ALA A 65 -17.73 -18.25 1.22
CA ALA A 65 -17.40 -17.99 -0.18
C ALA A 65 -16.68 -16.65 -0.38
N ALA A 66 -17.09 -15.60 0.35
CA ALA A 66 -16.41 -14.31 0.36
C ALA A 66 -15.00 -14.43 0.93
N LYS A 67 -14.83 -15.11 2.08
CA LYS A 67 -13.51 -15.40 2.66
C LYS A 67 -12.64 -16.22 1.71
N ALA A 68 -13.18 -17.26 1.08
CA ALA A 68 -12.46 -18.08 0.11
C ALA A 68 -12.13 -17.34 -1.20
N ARG A 69 -12.90 -16.31 -1.58
CA ARG A 69 -12.59 -15.44 -2.73
C ARG A 69 -11.49 -14.44 -2.38
N VAL A 70 -11.50 -13.89 -1.17
CA VAL A 70 -10.43 -13.03 -0.64
C VAL A 70 -9.12 -13.82 -0.50
N GLU A 71 -9.20 -15.06 -0.02
CA GLU A 71 -8.04 -15.93 0.20
C GLU A 71 -7.37 -16.39 -1.11
N ARG A 72 -8.17 -16.80 -2.12
CA ARG A 72 -7.64 -17.29 -3.41
C ARG A 72 -6.89 -16.24 -4.23
N ASN A 73 -7.06 -14.96 -3.92
CA ASN A 73 -6.42 -13.87 -4.66
C ASN A 73 -5.23 -13.25 -3.92
N ARG A 74 -4.80 -13.83 -2.79
CA ARG A 74 -3.63 -13.34 -2.02
C ARG A 74 -2.43 -14.25 -2.25
N ALA A 75 -1.81 -14.11 -3.42
CA ALA A 75 -0.48 -14.69 -3.63
C ALA A 75 0.54 -13.99 -2.71
N THR A 76 1.45 -14.76 -2.11
CA THR A 76 2.57 -14.21 -1.34
C THR A 76 3.63 -13.70 -2.32
N ILE A 77 3.99 -12.42 -2.22
CA ILE A 77 5.10 -11.82 -2.96
C ILE A 77 6.35 -11.83 -2.06
N ARG A 78 7.51 -12.19 -2.62
CA ARG A 78 8.81 -12.21 -1.93
C ARG A 78 9.87 -11.54 -2.80
N ALA A 79 10.83 -10.90 -2.16
CA ALA A 79 12.03 -10.37 -2.79
C ALA A 79 13.26 -11.19 -2.38
N GLN A 80 14.36 -11.04 -3.13
CA GLN A 80 15.64 -11.63 -2.75
C GLN A 80 16.14 -11.00 -1.43
N PRO A 81 16.64 -11.79 -0.46
CA PRO A 81 17.22 -11.23 0.75
C PRO A 81 18.43 -10.35 0.41
N LEU A 82 18.54 -9.22 1.10
CA LEU A 82 19.69 -8.33 0.99
C LEU A 82 20.76 -8.73 2.02
N ASP A 83 22.02 -8.69 1.60
CA ASP A 83 23.16 -8.80 2.51
C ASP A 83 23.57 -7.39 2.96
N PHE A 84 23.22 -7.04 4.20
CA PHE A 84 23.55 -5.74 4.79
C PHE A 84 24.99 -5.66 5.32
N SER A 85 25.77 -6.74 5.25
CA SER A 85 27.16 -6.76 5.70
C SER A 85 28.15 -6.30 4.62
N ALA A 86 27.72 -6.26 3.36
CA ALA A 86 28.54 -5.83 2.25
C ALA A 86 28.50 -4.31 2.08
N ASP A 87 29.65 -3.71 1.80
CA ASP A 87 29.76 -2.31 1.39
C ASP A 87 29.17 -2.13 -0.01
N TYR A 88 27.94 -1.64 -0.11
CA TYR A 88 27.32 -1.32 -1.39
C TYR A 88 27.83 0.03 -1.92
N VAL A 89 28.33 0.02 -3.16
CA VAL A 89 28.72 1.23 -3.89
C VAL A 89 27.74 1.44 -5.04
N ALA A 90 26.93 2.48 -4.95
CA ALA A 90 25.98 2.82 -6.00
C ALA A 90 26.73 3.13 -7.32
N PRO A 91 26.30 2.56 -8.47
CA PRO A 91 26.86 2.93 -9.75
C PRO A 91 26.57 4.40 -10.05
N SER A 92 27.42 5.02 -10.88
CA SER A 92 27.22 6.41 -11.30
C SER A 92 27.41 6.51 -12.80
N TYR A 93 26.36 6.96 -13.49
CA TYR A 93 26.37 7.20 -14.92
C TYR A 93 26.25 8.71 -15.18
N PRO A 94 27.19 9.31 -15.94
CA PRO A 94 27.16 10.74 -16.23
C PRO A 94 25.92 11.10 -17.05
N LYS A 95 25.27 12.21 -16.69
CA LYS A 95 24.04 12.71 -17.31
C LYS A 95 24.14 14.19 -17.63
N SER A 96 23.29 14.66 -18.55
CA SER A 96 23.11 16.09 -18.79
C SER A 96 22.37 16.75 -17.62
N ILE A 97 22.57 18.05 -17.46
CA ILE A 97 21.87 18.86 -16.45
C ILE A 97 20.35 18.80 -16.69
N GLU A 98 19.94 18.87 -17.96
CA GLU A 98 18.53 18.75 -18.36
C GLU A 98 17.94 17.39 -17.96
N GLY A 99 18.68 16.30 -18.19
CA GLY A 99 18.23 14.96 -17.82
C GLY A 99 18.14 14.76 -16.31
N ILE A 100 19.05 15.36 -15.54
CA ILE A 100 18.99 15.32 -14.07
C ILE A 100 17.74 16.04 -13.56
N ASN A 101 17.45 17.25 -14.08
CA ASN A 101 16.28 18.01 -13.68
C ASN A 101 14.97 17.29 -14.04
N PHE A 102 14.90 16.71 -15.24
CA PHE A 102 13.75 15.92 -15.66
C PHE A 102 13.52 14.71 -14.74
N LEU A 103 14.58 13.97 -14.40
CA LEU A 103 14.47 12.82 -13.50
C LEU A 103 14.06 13.23 -12.08
N ASP A 104 14.56 14.36 -11.57
CA ASP A 104 14.18 14.86 -10.25
C ASP A 104 12.68 15.20 -10.16
N GLU A 105 12.12 15.84 -11.19
CA GLU A 105 10.69 16.15 -11.28
C GLU A 105 9.82 14.88 -11.32
N VAL A 106 10.17 13.93 -12.18
CA VAL A 106 9.41 12.69 -12.37
C VAL A 106 9.47 11.80 -11.13
N LEU A 107 10.66 11.67 -10.52
CA LEU A 107 10.83 10.88 -9.30
C LEU A 107 10.14 11.53 -8.10
N GLY A 108 10.13 12.87 -8.00
CA GLY A 108 9.44 13.58 -6.92
C GLY A 108 7.91 13.43 -6.94
N THR A 109 7.33 13.17 -8.12
CA THR A 109 5.88 12.96 -8.28
C THR A 109 5.46 11.52 -7.97
N ASN A 110 6.37 10.56 -8.06
CA ASN A 110 6.07 9.13 -7.89
C ASN A 110 6.10 8.72 -6.41
N PHE A 111 5.01 8.10 -5.94
CA PHE A 111 4.84 7.67 -4.56
C PHE A 111 5.87 6.64 -4.07
N ILE A 112 6.50 5.87 -4.97
CA ILE A 112 7.52 4.87 -4.60
C ILE A 112 8.76 5.57 -4.01
N PHE A 113 9.02 6.82 -4.41
CA PHE A 113 10.21 7.58 -4.06
C PHE A 113 9.91 8.78 -3.15
N SER A 114 8.69 8.85 -2.58
CA SER A 114 8.25 10.00 -1.76
C SER A 114 9.09 10.19 -0.50
N ASP A 115 9.63 9.10 0.04
CA ASP A 115 10.32 9.08 1.32
C ASP A 115 11.83 9.28 1.18
N LEU A 116 12.33 9.41 -0.05
CA LEU A 116 13.74 9.68 -0.31
C LEU A 116 14.09 11.15 -0.01
N THR A 117 15.18 11.34 0.72
CA THR A 117 15.80 12.66 0.87
C THR A 117 16.38 13.15 -0.45
N GLU A 118 16.65 14.45 -0.57
CA GLU A 118 17.25 15.06 -1.77
C GLU A 118 18.59 14.41 -2.15
N ASN A 119 19.42 14.07 -1.16
CA ASN A 119 20.71 13.41 -1.37
C ASN A 119 20.54 11.97 -1.89
N GLU A 120 19.61 11.20 -1.31
CA GLU A 120 19.32 9.83 -1.74
C GLU A 120 18.71 9.81 -3.14
N ARG A 121 17.84 10.77 -3.44
CA ARG A 121 17.28 10.93 -4.78
C ARG A 121 18.36 11.29 -5.79
N THR A 122 19.27 12.19 -5.44
CA THR A 122 20.43 12.53 -6.28
C THR A 122 21.31 11.30 -6.54
N LEU A 123 21.55 10.48 -5.51
CA LEU A 123 22.28 9.21 -5.65
C LEU A 123 21.56 8.24 -6.59
N LEU A 124 20.24 8.09 -6.44
CA LEU A 124 19.41 7.25 -7.31
C LEU A 124 19.44 7.75 -8.76
N ILE A 125 19.24 9.06 -8.98
CA ILE A 125 19.32 9.69 -10.30
C ILE A 125 20.68 9.39 -10.93
N ASN A 126 21.78 9.52 -10.19
CA ASN A 126 23.11 9.21 -10.70
C ASN A 126 23.28 7.72 -11.04
N ALA A 127 22.65 6.81 -10.29
CA ALA A 127 22.66 5.38 -10.53
C ALA A 127 21.78 4.91 -11.70
N MET A 128 20.81 5.71 -12.15
CA MET A 128 19.99 5.37 -13.32
C MET A 128 20.82 5.35 -14.61
N GLN A 129 20.55 4.39 -15.50
CA GLN A 129 21.25 4.26 -16.77
C GLN A 129 20.34 4.65 -17.94
N LYS A 130 20.87 5.42 -18.91
CA LYS A 130 20.14 5.72 -20.14
C LYS A 130 20.16 4.50 -21.06
N GLN A 131 18.98 4.08 -21.52
CA GLN A 131 18.80 3.01 -22.48
C GLN A 131 18.09 3.55 -23.72
N SER A 132 18.57 3.20 -24.92
CA SER A 132 17.93 3.56 -26.19
C SER A 132 17.35 2.32 -26.83
N GLY A 133 16.07 2.38 -27.20
CA GLY A 133 15.39 1.33 -27.95
C GLY A 133 15.21 1.70 -29.41
N LYS A 134 14.98 0.68 -30.24
CA LYS A 134 14.60 0.82 -31.64
C LYS A 134 13.08 0.81 -31.79
N LYS A 135 12.60 1.24 -32.96
CA LYS A 135 11.20 1.07 -33.32
C LYS A 135 10.84 -0.41 -33.27
N ASP A 136 9.67 -0.71 -32.71
CA ASP A 136 9.10 -2.06 -32.58
C ASP A 136 9.91 -2.99 -31.67
N GLU A 137 10.81 -2.45 -30.84
CA GLU A 137 11.53 -3.21 -29.81
C GLU A 137 10.65 -3.44 -28.57
N ILE A 138 10.62 -4.69 -28.09
CA ILE A 138 9.91 -5.06 -26.86
C ILE A 138 10.81 -4.70 -25.66
N ILE A 139 10.36 -3.74 -24.86
CA ILE A 139 11.09 -3.28 -23.66
C ILE A 139 10.86 -4.24 -22.47
N ILE A 140 9.61 -4.64 -22.27
CA ILE A 140 9.18 -5.58 -21.22
C ILE A 140 8.16 -6.55 -21.83
N GLN A 141 8.30 -7.84 -21.52
CA GLN A 141 7.39 -8.88 -21.97
C GLN A 141 6.52 -9.37 -20.80
N GLN A 142 5.20 -9.48 -21.03
CA GLN A 142 4.27 -10.01 -20.03
C GLN A 142 4.63 -11.47 -19.69
N GLY A 143 4.71 -11.76 -18.40
CA GLY A 143 5.08 -13.08 -17.86
C GLY A 143 6.53 -13.19 -17.41
N ASP A 144 7.39 -12.25 -17.80
CA ASP A 144 8.79 -12.22 -17.37
C ASP A 144 8.95 -11.65 -15.96
N VAL A 145 10.05 -12.04 -15.30
CA VAL A 145 10.45 -11.46 -14.02
C VAL A 145 10.93 -10.03 -14.25
N GLY A 146 10.31 -9.07 -13.57
CA GLY A 146 10.67 -7.66 -13.69
C GLY A 146 11.76 -7.28 -12.70
N ASP A 147 12.92 -6.87 -13.23
CA ASP A 147 14.07 -6.41 -12.42
C ASP A 147 14.29 -4.89 -12.49
N PHE A 148 13.76 -4.24 -13.52
CA PHE A 148 14.05 -2.84 -13.85
C PHE A 148 12.82 -1.94 -13.82
N PHE A 149 13.04 -0.69 -13.42
CA PHE A 149 12.08 0.40 -13.52
C PHE A 149 12.53 1.38 -14.61
N TYR A 150 11.62 1.75 -15.51
CA TYR A 150 11.92 2.60 -16.66
C TYR A 150 11.17 3.92 -16.61
N ILE A 151 11.82 4.97 -17.09
CA ILE A 151 11.24 6.29 -17.33
C ILE A 151 11.42 6.60 -18.81
N VAL A 152 10.35 6.97 -19.50
CA VAL A 152 10.39 7.36 -20.91
C VAL A 152 10.80 8.82 -21.00
N GLU A 153 12.06 9.08 -21.36
CA GLU A 153 12.59 10.44 -21.57
C GLU A 153 12.07 11.06 -22.88
N SER A 154 11.96 10.26 -23.95
CA SER A 154 11.48 10.73 -25.25
C SER A 154 10.89 9.58 -26.08
N GLY A 155 9.96 9.92 -26.98
CA GLY A 155 9.28 8.97 -27.86
C GLY A 155 7.91 8.53 -27.33
N THR A 156 7.40 7.43 -27.88
CA THR A 156 6.12 6.85 -27.50
C THR A 156 6.26 5.34 -27.43
N VAL A 157 5.67 4.75 -26.40
CA VAL A 157 5.62 3.30 -26.19
C VAL A 157 4.17 2.85 -26.25
N ALA A 158 3.94 1.66 -26.79
CA ALA A 158 2.62 1.02 -26.77
C ALA A 158 2.57 0.00 -25.62
N PHE A 159 1.44 -0.06 -24.92
CA PHE A 159 1.18 -1.08 -23.92
C PHE A 159 0.16 -2.08 -24.48
N ILE A 160 0.49 -3.37 -24.39
CA ILE A 160 -0.35 -4.47 -24.88
C ILE A 160 -0.55 -5.43 -23.71
N ALA A 161 -1.81 -5.68 -23.35
CA ALA A 161 -2.19 -6.66 -22.34
C ALA A 161 -3.17 -7.66 -22.95
N ASP A 162 -2.90 -8.96 -22.81
CA ASP A 162 -3.75 -10.03 -23.35
C ASP A 162 -4.11 -9.83 -24.84
N ASP A 163 -3.10 -9.51 -25.65
CA ASP A 163 -3.19 -9.21 -27.10
C ASP A 163 -4.05 -8.00 -27.49
N LYS A 164 -4.38 -7.13 -26.52
CA LYS A 164 -5.15 -5.90 -26.75
C LYS A 164 -4.30 -4.68 -26.46
N HIS A 165 -4.32 -3.72 -27.38
CA HIS A 165 -3.79 -2.38 -27.13
C HIS A 165 -4.64 -1.72 -26.05
N VAL A 166 -3.97 -1.17 -25.04
CA VAL A 166 -4.57 -0.50 -23.88
C VAL A 166 -4.30 1.00 -23.95
#